data_AF-A0A3D0ELS3-F1
#
_entry.id   AF-A0A3D0ELS3-F1
#
_cell.length_a   1.000
_cell.length_b   1.000
_cell.length_c   1.000
_cell.angle_alpha   90.00
_cell.angle_beta   90.00
_cell.angle_gamma   90.00
#
_symmetry.space_group_name_H-M   'P 1'
#
loop_
_entity.id
_entity.type
_entity.pdbx_description
1 polymer ?
#
loop_
_entity_poly.entity_id
_entity_poly.type
_entity_poly.pdbx_seq_one_letter_code
_entity_poly.pdbx_strand_id
1 'polypeptide(L)'
;MWRITVVLTLFVLAGCSSTPKGVDCPGEVSTIYGQSMGNTQARIFDLVNAFAVTRDGVKVQSGTLHSTDRFQYVPSAITAEGFYAQRLSDKQFRLINPYQNTMITWTCP
;
A
#
# COMPACT_ATOMS: atom_id res chain seq x y z
N MET A 1 -3.05 45.54 3.89
CA MET A 1 -3.59 44.56 2.93
C MET A 1 -2.55 43.51 2.54
N TRP A 2 -1.35 43.88 2.08
CA TRP A 2 -0.25 42.95 1.72
C TRP A 2 0.10 41.90 2.79
N ARG A 3 0.14 42.30 4.07
CA ARG A 3 0.48 41.39 5.19
C ARG A 3 -0.52 40.24 5.37
N ILE A 4 -1.79 40.46 5.05
CA ILE A 4 -2.85 39.43 5.18
C ILE A 4 -2.73 38.42 4.04
N THR A 5 -2.40 38.88 2.83
CA THR A 5 -2.18 38.03 1.65
C THR A 5 -1.02 37.06 1.83
N VAL A 6 0.06 37.50 2.49
CA VAL A 6 1.23 36.65 2.82
C VAL A 6 0.89 35.56 3.83
N VAL A 7 0.09 35.88 4.85
CA VAL A 7 -0.33 34.90 5.87
C VAL A 7 -1.27 33.86 5.26
N LEU A 8 -2.19 34.28 4.40
CA LEU A 8 -3.10 33.37 3.68
C LEU A 8 -2.36 32.44 2.72
N THR A 9 -1.34 32.92 2.00
CA THR A 9 -0.53 32.08 1.11
C THR A 9 0.27 31.01 1.87
N LEU A 10 0.81 31.35 3.05
CA LEU A 10 1.50 30.38 3.92
C LEU A 10 0.56 29.28 4.45
N PHE A 11 -0.69 29.62 4.79
CA PHE A 11 -1.67 28.63 5.24
C PHE A 11 -2.13 27.67 4.14
N VAL A 12 -2.23 28.15 2.88
CA VAL A 12 -2.59 27.30 1.73
C VAL A 12 -1.48 26.29 1.41
N LEU A 13 -0.21 26.66 1.57
CA LEU A 13 0.95 25.78 1.31
C LEU A 13 1.12 24.67 2.36
N ALA A 14 0.76 24.92 3.63
CA ALA A 14 0.86 23.92 4.70
C ALA A 14 -0.19 22.79 4.61
N GLY A 15 -1.31 23.03 3.93
CA GLY A 15 -2.41 22.07 3.81
C GLY A 15 -2.13 20.86 2.91
N CYS A 16 -1.10 20.92 2.06
CA CYS A 16 -0.77 19.82 1.14
C CYS A 16 0.26 18.81 1.69
N SER A 17 0.78 19.02 2.90
CA SER A 17 1.82 18.16 3.50
C SER A 17 1.27 17.09 4.46
N SER A 18 0.00 16.69 4.33
CA SER A 18 -0.49 15.53 5.08
C SER A 18 -0.01 14.25 4.40
N THR A 19 1.18 13.77 4.77
CA THR A 19 1.57 12.39 4.42
C THR A 19 0.51 11.42 4.96
N PRO A 20 -0.04 10.52 4.12
CA PRO A 20 -1.01 9.53 4.58
C PRO A 20 -0.45 8.79 5.79
N LYS A 21 -1.18 8.82 6.90
CA LYS A 21 -0.84 7.99 8.05
C LYS A 21 -1.11 6.55 7.63
N GLY A 22 -0.14 5.67 7.90
CA GLY A 22 -0.37 4.24 7.70
C GLY A 22 -1.59 3.76 8.50
N VAL A 23 -2.15 2.63 8.10
CA VAL A 23 -3.31 2.02 8.74
C VAL A 23 -2.94 0.59 9.09
N ASP A 24 -3.28 0.16 10.30
CA ASP A 24 -3.07 -1.22 10.72
C ASP A 24 -4.19 -2.08 10.12
N CYS A 25 -3.81 -3.01 9.25
CA CYS A 25 -4.74 -3.84 8.49
C CYS A 25 -4.52 -5.32 8.84
N PRO A 26 -5.58 -6.06 9.21
CA PRO A 26 -5.51 -7.51 9.29
C PRO A 26 -5.23 -8.10 7.92
N GLY A 27 -4.47 -9.19 7.89
CA GLY A 27 -4.14 -9.92 6.67
C GLY A 27 -4.35 -11.41 6.82
N GLU A 28 -4.86 -12.03 5.76
CA GLU A 28 -4.91 -13.48 5.64
C GLU A 28 -3.65 -13.96 4.93
N VAL A 29 -2.98 -14.94 5.53
CA VAL A 29 -1.86 -15.67 4.92
C VAL A 29 -2.44 -16.93 4.29
N SER A 30 -2.13 -17.15 3.02
CA SER A 30 -2.55 -18.33 2.26
C SER A 30 -1.42 -18.81 1.36
N THR A 31 -1.54 -20.02 0.86
CA THR A 31 -0.70 -20.46 -0.27
C THR A 31 -1.09 -19.69 -1.54
N ILE A 32 -0.26 -19.72 -2.58
CA ILE A 32 -0.63 -19.07 -3.86
C ILE A 32 -1.86 -19.72 -4.53
N TYR A 33 -2.23 -20.92 -4.07
CA TYR A 33 -3.43 -21.65 -4.51
C TYR A 33 -4.65 -21.40 -3.60
N GLY A 34 -4.55 -20.51 -2.61
CA GLY A 34 -5.67 -20.09 -1.76
C GLY A 34 -5.92 -20.97 -0.54
N GLN A 35 -5.06 -21.94 -0.22
CA GLN A 35 -5.16 -22.66 1.04
C GLN A 35 -4.75 -21.73 2.19
N SER A 36 -5.68 -21.44 3.11
CA SER A 36 -5.41 -20.59 4.27
C SER A 36 -4.34 -21.20 5.18
N MET A 37 -3.42 -20.36 5.65
CA MET A 37 -2.28 -20.71 6.52
C MET A 37 -2.31 -19.95 7.85
N GLY A 38 -3.30 -19.07 8.04
CA GLY A 38 -3.47 -18.27 9.25
C GLY A 38 -3.59 -16.78 8.94
N ASN A 39 -3.44 -15.95 9.97
CA ASN A 39 -3.61 -14.51 9.89
C ASN A 39 -2.34 -13.77 10.31
N THR A 40 -2.24 -12.53 9.88
CA THR A 40 -1.17 -11.60 10.26
C THR A 40 -1.73 -10.19 10.39
N GLN A 41 -0.91 -9.26 10.86
CA GLN A 41 -1.22 -7.85 10.92
C GLN A 41 -0.06 -7.09 10.25
N ALA A 42 -0.37 -6.06 9.48
CA ALA A 42 0.66 -5.15 8.99
C ALA A 42 0.15 -3.73 8.94
N ARG A 43 1.07 -2.77 8.97
CA ARG A 43 0.77 -1.37 8.77
C ARG A 43 0.96 -1.01 7.30
N ILE A 44 -0.14 -0.67 6.63
CA ILE A 44 -0.17 -0.30 5.22
C ILE A 44 -0.06 1.22 5.09
N PHE A 45 0.88 1.68 4.29
CA PHE A 45 0.95 3.08 3.86
C PHE A 45 0.60 3.14 2.37
N ASP A 46 -0.57 3.68 2.06
CA ASP A 46 -1.05 3.79 0.69
C ASP A 46 -0.68 5.15 0.06
N LEU A 47 -0.17 5.11 -1.17
CA LEU A 47 0.15 6.27 -2.01
C LEU A 47 -0.61 6.14 -3.33
N VAL A 48 -0.64 7.21 -4.13
CA VAL A 48 -1.43 7.23 -5.39
C VAL A 48 -1.12 6.05 -6.31
N ASN A 49 0.16 5.73 -6.51
CA ASN A 49 0.61 4.68 -7.44
C ASN A 49 1.55 3.66 -6.80
N ALA A 50 1.60 3.58 -5.48
CA ALA A 50 2.43 2.63 -4.73
C ALA A 50 1.85 2.42 -3.34
N PHE A 51 2.28 1.38 -2.65
CA PHE A 51 2.04 1.20 -1.22
C PHE A 51 3.27 0.63 -0.53
N ALA A 52 3.33 0.78 0.78
CA ALA A 52 4.31 0.11 1.62
C ALA A 52 3.61 -0.76 2.66
N VAL A 53 4.19 -1.91 2.95
CA VAL A 53 3.76 -2.82 4.02
C VAL A 53 4.85 -2.85 5.07
N THR A 54 4.50 -2.51 6.31
CA THR A 54 5.42 -2.66 7.45
C THR A 54 4.91 -3.71 8.42
N ARG A 55 5.74 -4.71 8.74
CA ARG A 55 5.44 -5.78 9.69
C ARG A 55 6.73 -6.18 10.42
N ASP A 56 6.66 -6.37 11.74
CA ASP A 56 7.79 -6.82 12.57
C ASP A 56 9.09 -6.01 12.36
N GLY A 57 8.94 -4.69 12.16
CA GLY A 57 10.06 -3.78 11.89
C GLY A 57 10.62 -3.83 10.45
N VAL A 58 10.14 -4.75 9.61
CA VAL A 58 10.50 -4.86 8.20
C VAL A 58 9.51 -4.08 7.36
N LYS A 59 10.02 -3.26 6.44
CA LYS A 59 9.21 -2.48 5.50
C LYS A 59 9.49 -2.94 4.06
N VAL A 60 8.44 -3.32 3.35
CA VAL A 60 8.47 -3.69 1.93
C VAL A 60 7.75 -2.61 1.13
N GLN A 61 8.37 -2.16 0.04
CA GLN A 61 7.79 -1.18 -0.88
C GLN A 61 7.27 -1.90 -2.12
N SER A 62 6.04 -1.60 -2.56
CA SER A 62 5.47 -2.22 -3.75
C SER A 62 6.25 -1.90 -5.03
N GLY A 63 6.91 -0.74 -5.07
CA GLY A 63 7.31 -0.09 -6.32
C GLY A 63 6.13 0.61 -6.99
N THR A 64 6.37 1.22 -8.16
CA THR A 64 5.30 1.86 -8.94
C THR A 64 4.37 0.80 -9.51
N LEU A 65 3.11 0.84 -9.14
CA LEU A 65 2.08 -0.05 -9.65
C LEU A 65 1.73 0.31 -11.09
N HIS A 66 1.68 -0.69 -11.95
CA HIS A 66 1.33 -0.56 -13.35
C HIS A 66 0.04 -1.34 -13.66
N SER A 67 -0.82 -0.74 -14.49
CA SER A 67 -1.96 -1.39 -15.12
C SER A 67 -2.32 -0.60 -16.38
N THR A 68 -2.63 -1.29 -17.47
CA THR A 68 -3.11 -0.68 -18.72
C THR A 68 -4.55 -0.18 -18.59
N ASP A 69 -5.36 -0.87 -17.78
CA ASP A 69 -6.71 -0.46 -17.39
C ASP A 69 -7.00 -1.00 -15.97
N ARG A 70 -7.08 -0.09 -14.99
CA ARG A 70 -7.33 -0.43 -13.59
C ARG A 70 -8.72 -1.01 -13.31
N PHE A 71 -9.66 -0.90 -14.25
CA PHE A 71 -10.98 -1.49 -14.12
C PHE A 71 -11.04 -2.94 -14.62
N GLN A 72 -10.04 -3.36 -15.41
CA GLN A 72 -9.96 -4.73 -15.95
C GLN A 72 -8.80 -5.52 -15.34
N TYR A 73 -7.70 -4.86 -15.00
CA TYR A 73 -6.46 -5.49 -14.53
C TYR A 73 -5.99 -4.90 -13.21
N VAL A 74 -5.63 -5.79 -12.29
CA VAL A 74 -5.11 -5.45 -10.97
C VAL A 74 -3.78 -4.69 -11.11
N PRO A 75 -3.69 -3.44 -10.61
CA PRO A 75 -2.43 -2.71 -10.54
C PRO A 75 -1.38 -3.48 -9.74
N SER A 76 -0.21 -3.67 -10.33
CA SER A 76 0.82 -4.55 -9.77
C SER A 76 2.25 -4.09 -10.06
N ALA A 77 3.19 -4.60 -9.28
CA ALA A 77 4.62 -4.36 -9.42
C ALA A 77 5.44 -5.48 -8.77
N ILE A 78 6.73 -5.55 -9.09
CA ILE A 78 7.69 -6.42 -8.41
C ILE A 78 8.49 -5.57 -7.42
N THR A 79 8.53 -5.99 -6.16
CA THR A 79 9.29 -5.31 -5.11
C THR A 79 10.79 -5.53 -5.29
N ALA A 80 11.62 -4.74 -4.59
CA ALA A 80 13.08 -4.91 -4.65
C ALA A 80 13.54 -6.29 -4.13
N GLU A 81 12.77 -6.88 -3.21
CA GLU A 81 12.96 -8.20 -2.63
C GLU A 81 12.44 -9.34 -3.52
N GLY A 82 11.77 -9.01 -4.65
CA GLY A 82 11.25 -9.99 -5.60
C GLY A 82 9.84 -10.50 -5.28
N PHE A 83 9.09 -9.81 -4.41
CA PHE A 83 7.67 -10.13 -4.19
C PHE A 83 6.81 -9.53 -5.28
N TYR A 84 5.69 -10.18 -5.61
CA TYR A 84 4.68 -9.62 -6.49
C TYR A 84 3.65 -8.86 -5.66
N ALA A 85 3.63 -7.54 -5.81
CA ALA A 85 2.77 -6.62 -5.10
C ALA A 85 1.55 -6.27 -5.95
N GLN A 86 0.36 -6.29 -5.32
CA GLN A 86 -0.90 -6.02 -6.00
C GLN A 86 -1.81 -5.13 -5.15
N ARG A 87 -2.48 -4.17 -5.80
CA ARG A 87 -3.58 -3.39 -5.21
C ARG A 87 -4.90 -3.93 -5.76
N LEU A 88 -5.63 -4.69 -4.95
CA LEU A 88 -6.89 -5.32 -5.36
C LEU A 88 -8.05 -4.34 -5.30
N SER A 89 -8.01 -3.40 -4.35
CA SER A 89 -8.95 -2.29 -4.22
C SER A 89 -8.27 -1.11 -3.53
N ASP A 90 -9.03 -0.06 -3.24
CA ASP A 90 -8.62 1.06 -2.36
C ASP A 90 -8.33 0.63 -0.91
N LYS A 91 -8.77 -0.57 -0.51
CA LYS A 91 -8.61 -1.10 0.85
C LYS A 91 -7.91 -2.45 0.92
N GLN A 92 -7.64 -3.09 -0.21
CA GLN A 92 -7.07 -4.42 -0.27
C GLN A 92 -5.72 -4.44 -0.98
N PHE A 93 -4.72 -4.92 -0.25
CA PHE A 93 -3.33 -4.94 -0.67
C PHE A 93 -2.80 -6.35 -0.54
N ARG A 94 -1.99 -6.78 -1.50
CA ARG A 94 -1.48 -8.15 -1.52
C ARG A 94 0.01 -8.18 -1.83
N LEU A 95 0.73 -9.03 -1.10
CA LEU A 95 2.09 -9.44 -1.43
C LEU A 95 2.13 -10.95 -1.64
N ILE A 96 2.72 -11.37 -2.74
CA ILE A 96 2.93 -12.77 -3.09
C ILE A 96 4.44 -13.04 -3.09
N ASN A 97 4.87 -14.01 -2.29
CA ASN A 97 6.21 -14.56 -2.35
C ASN A 97 6.17 -15.93 -3.06
N PRO A 98 6.49 -15.98 -4.37
CA PRO A 98 6.42 -17.23 -5.14
C PRO A 98 7.43 -18.28 -4.64
N TYR A 99 8.59 -17.86 -4.11
CA TYR A 99 9.62 -18.78 -3.63
C TYR A 99 9.18 -19.57 -2.39
N GLN A 100 8.30 -18.99 -1.57
CA GLN A 100 7.79 -19.62 -0.36
C GLN A 100 6.38 -20.20 -0.54
N ASN A 101 5.80 -20.11 -1.74
CA ASN A 101 4.40 -20.45 -1.97
C ASN A 101 3.46 -19.74 -0.98
N THR A 102 3.69 -18.44 -0.73
CA THR A 102 2.86 -17.66 0.20
C THR A 102 2.28 -16.42 -0.46
N MET A 103 1.06 -16.11 -0.06
CA MET A 103 0.30 -14.93 -0.46
C MET A 103 -0.34 -14.34 0.78
N ILE A 104 -0.14 -13.05 1.00
CA ILE A 104 -0.76 -12.33 2.11
C ILE A 104 -1.66 -11.26 1.52
N THR A 105 -2.93 -11.24 1.90
CA THR A 105 -3.89 -10.18 1.52
C THR A 105 -4.33 -9.43 2.77
N TRP A 106 -3.97 -8.15 2.84
CA TRP A 106 -4.43 -7.24 3.89
C TRP A 106 -5.68 -6.49 3.46
N THR A 107 -6.65 -6.39 4.38
CA THR A 107 -7.87 -5.61 4.19
C THR A 107 -7.94 -4.51 5.24
N CYS A 108 -7.92 -3.26 4.80
CA CYS A 108 -7.93 -2.07 5.65
C CYS A 108 -9.38 -1.58 5.91
N PRO A 109 -9.63 -0.89 7.04
CA PRO A 109 -10.94 -0.33 7.40
C PRO A 109 -11.45 0.76 6.44
#